data_AF-A0A364Y1X4-F1
#
_entry.id   AF-A0A364Y1X4-F1
#
_cell.length_a   1.000
_cell.length_b   1.000
_cell.length_c   1.000
_cell.angle_alpha   90.00
_cell.angle_beta   90.00
_cell.angle_gamma   90.00
#
_symmetry.space_group_name_H-M   'P 1'
#
loop_
_entity.id
_entity.type
_entity.pdbx_description
1 polymer ?
#
loop_
_entity_poly.entity_id
_entity_poly.type
_entity_poly.pdbx_seq_one_letter_code
_entity_poly.pdbx_strand_id
1 'polypeptide(L)'
;MKNLKVVAFALLASVAWSCSEEEPAVVKKETPKEVANAETLARFGTSSNLKLGDFNGDGYTDVLHATGSRWRISYGGNTPYVYTTYTSARAKDMAIGDFNGDGKDDVIVGTGSRWQISYSATSSWVLGPYTVSVAKDMAIGDYNGDGKDDVLVGTGSRWQISYSATSSWVLGPYSAAVAYDMAIGDYNGDGKDDVLVGTGSRWQFSYGAASSWVLGPYSVATAKDMVIGDYDGNGKSDVLVGTGNWWQISYDAVNNWTIVRNPESSIGINLEPGDFNNDGISDVFNPTGSLWQVSYNGTSSWSTINTYPEQ
;
A
#
# COMPACT_ATOMS: atom_id res chain seq x y z
N MET A 1 -26.52 33.71 49.61
CA MET A 1 -25.22 34.39 49.77
C MET A 1 -24.72 34.77 48.39
N LYS A 2 -24.57 36.09 48.14
CA LYS A 2 -23.76 36.80 47.11
C LYS A 2 -23.84 36.30 45.64
N ASN A 3 -24.01 37.12 44.61
CA ASN A 3 -24.41 38.52 44.44
C ASN A 3 -24.71 38.68 42.94
N LEU A 4 -25.86 39.24 42.62
CA LEU A 4 -26.22 39.81 41.33
C LEU A 4 -25.69 41.26 41.30
N LYS A 5 -25.00 41.70 40.25
CA LYS A 5 -24.91 43.13 39.90
C LYS A 5 -24.80 43.33 38.39
N VAL A 6 -25.83 43.94 37.85
CA VAL A 6 -25.83 44.71 36.58
C VAL A 6 -26.16 46.16 36.96
N VAL A 7 -25.83 47.09 36.04
CA VAL A 7 -26.27 48.51 35.94
C VAL A 7 -25.35 49.52 36.66
N ALA A 8 -24.87 50.64 36.11
CA ALA A 8 -24.76 51.22 34.76
C ALA A 8 -23.95 52.55 34.81
N PHE A 9 -23.73 53.14 33.62
CA PHE A 9 -23.42 54.56 33.29
C PHE A 9 -22.02 55.14 33.57
N ALA A 10 -21.32 55.54 32.50
CA ALA A 10 -21.20 56.96 32.10
C ALA A 10 -20.38 57.12 30.80
N LEU A 11 -20.88 58.00 29.94
CA LEU A 11 -20.23 58.55 28.75
C LEU A 11 -19.33 59.73 29.19
N LEU A 12 -18.11 59.87 28.64
CA LEU A 12 -17.57 61.11 28.03
C LEU A 12 -16.03 61.13 27.90
N ALA A 13 -15.61 61.27 26.64
CA ALA A 13 -14.58 62.13 26.08
C ALA A 13 -13.12 62.14 26.62
N SER A 14 -12.23 61.86 25.65
CA SER A 14 -10.94 62.50 25.33
C SER A 14 -9.81 62.42 26.35
N VAL A 15 -8.68 61.84 25.93
CA VAL A 15 -7.42 62.54 25.61
C VAL A 15 -6.57 61.57 24.78
N ALA A 16 -6.10 62.01 23.63
CA ALA A 16 -5.15 61.28 22.80
C ALA A 16 -3.76 61.33 23.45
N TRP A 17 -3.15 60.18 23.69
CA TRP A 17 -1.71 60.04 23.89
C TRP A 17 -1.19 58.95 22.96
N SER A 18 -0.22 59.35 22.15
CA SER A 18 0.51 58.54 21.18
C SER A 18 1.32 57.45 21.91
N CYS A 19 1.08 56.19 21.55
CA CYS A 19 1.99 55.09 21.83
C CYS A 19 2.16 54.31 20.53
N SER A 20 3.39 54.19 20.06
CA SER A 20 3.76 53.41 18.88
C SER A 20 3.50 51.93 19.12
N GLU A 21 2.48 51.37 18.48
CA GLU A 21 2.33 49.92 18.34
C GLU A 21 3.32 49.44 17.29
N GLU A 22 4.27 48.57 17.68
CA GLU A 22 4.98 47.72 16.74
C GLU A 22 3.96 46.77 16.09
N GLU A 23 3.81 46.84 14.77
CA GLU A 23 3.03 45.86 14.02
C GLU A 23 3.62 44.45 14.23
N PRO A 24 2.81 43.41 14.50
CA PRO A 24 3.30 42.05 14.52
C PRO A 24 3.80 41.67 13.13
N ALA A 25 5.01 41.10 13.06
CA ALA A 25 5.64 40.68 11.83
C ALA A 25 4.69 39.84 10.97
N VAL A 26 4.36 40.34 9.78
CA VAL A 26 3.69 39.57 8.73
C VAL A 26 4.64 38.43 8.34
N VAL A 27 4.33 37.21 8.79
CA VAL A 27 4.91 36.00 8.21
C VAL A 27 4.48 35.98 6.75
N LYS A 28 5.39 36.36 5.86
CA LYS A 28 5.21 36.13 4.43
C LYS A 28 5.06 34.63 4.26
N LYS A 29 3.85 34.16 3.94
CA LYS A 29 3.66 32.82 3.37
C LYS A 29 4.60 32.75 2.17
N GLU A 30 5.65 31.96 2.27
CA GLU A 30 6.48 31.65 1.12
C GLU A 30 5.56 31.05 0.05
N THR A 31 5.55 31.70 -1.11
CA THR A 31 4.95 31.13 -2.32
C THR A 31 5.59 29.76 -2.57
N PRO A 32 4.83 28.69 -2.89
CA PRO A 32 5.40 27.40 -3.20
C PRO A 32 6.49 27.56 -4.26
N LYS A 33 7.71 27.10 -3.92
CA LYS A 33 8.86 27.12 -4.82
C LYS A 33 8.55 26.31 -6.08
N GLU A 34 9.04 26.84 -7.19
CA GLU A 34 8.87 26.43 -8.59
C GLU A 34 8.57 24.95 -8.82
N VAL A 35 7.51 24.71 -9.61
CA VAL A 35 7.17 23.41 -10.19
C VAL A 35 8.30 23.00 -11.13
N ALA A 36 8.98 21.88 -10.86
CA ALA A 36 10.06 21.43 -11.74
C ALA A 36 9.52 21.10 -13.13
N ASN A 37 10.35 21.38 -14.14
CA ASN A 37 10.02 21.17 -15.54
C ASN A 37 9.98 19.66 -15.92
N ALA A 38 9.20 19.35 -16.95
CA ALA A 38 8.90 17.98 -17.40
C ALA A 38 10.14 17.12 -17.75
N GLU A 39 11.28 17.74 -18.06
CA GLU A 39 12.53 17.03 -18.37
C GLU A 39 13.24 16.49 -17.11
N THR A 40 13.07 17.13 -15.95
CA THR A 40 13.60 16.63 -14.66
C THR A 40 12.78 15.46 -14.11
N LEU A 41 11.49 15.41 -14.46
CA LEU A 41 10.52 14.42 -14.02
C LEU A 41 10.69 13.05 -14.73
N ALA A 42 11.42 13.00 -15.86
CA ALA A 42 11.66 11.79 -16.65
C ALA A 42 12.67 10.78 -16.03
N ARG A 43 13.29 11.09 -14.87
CA ARG A 43 14.20 10.17 -14.14
C ARG A 43 13.50 9.20 -13.21
N PHE A 44 12.25 9.49 -12.84
CA PHE A 44 11.34 8.58 -12.16
C PHE A 44 10.62 7.82 -13.27
N GLY A 45 10.92 6.52 -13.42
CA GLY A 45 10.36 5.73 -14.52
C GLY A 45 8.83 5.80 -14.54
N THR A 46 8.22 5.44 -15.67
CA THR A 46 6.78 5.16 -15.68
C THR A 46 6.45 4.16 -14.57
N SER A 47 5.28 4.29 -13.91
CA SER A 47 4.86 3.43 -12.77
C SER A 47 5.09 1.93 -13.01
N SER A 48 5.08 1.49 -14.27
CA SER A 48 5.38 0.13 -14.71
C SER A 48 6.75 -0.44 -14.32
N ASN A 49 7.70 0.36 -13.86
CA ASN A 49 9.02 -0.12 -13.39
C ASN A 49 9.23 0.02 -11.88
N LEU A 50 8.23 0.46 -11.13
CA LEU A 50 8.31 0.62 -9.68
C LEU A 50 7.65 -0.56 -8.97
N LYS A 51 8.16 -0.88 -7.79
CA LYS A 51 7.59 -1.80 -6.80
C LYS A 51 7.78 -1.19 -5.42
N LEU A 52 6.84 -1.46 -4.53
CA LEU A 52 6.86 -1.00 -3.15
C LEU A 52 7.12 -2.17 -2.21
N GLY A 53 7.66 -1.85 -1.06
CA GLY A 53 7.92 -2.77 0.04
C GLY A 53 8.88 -2.15 1.06
N ASP A 54 8.92 -2.66 2.29
CA ASP A 54 9.91 -2.29 3.30
C ASP A 54 11.17 -3.17 3.14
N PHE A 55 12.11 -2.76 2.28
CA PHE A 55 13.31 -3.54 1.99
C PHE A 55 14.40 -3.38 3.05
N ASN A 56 14.24 -2.51 4.05
CA ASN A 56 15.27 -2.25 5.06
C ASN A 56 14.85 -2.64 6.49
N GLY A 57 13.56 -2.88 6.73
CA GLY A 57 12.95 -3.28 8.00
C GLY A 57 12.74 -2.13 8.98
N ASP A 58 12.57 -0.89 8.50
CA ASP A 58 12.35 0.29 9.35
C ASP A 58 10.86 0.63 9.55
N GLY A 59 9.97 -0.17 8.94
CA GLY A 59 8.52 -0.01 8.99
C GLY A 59 7.98 1.02 8.00
N TYR A 60 8.83 1.67 7.20
CA TYR A 60 8.39 2.58 6.15
C TYR A 60 8.40 1.88 4.79
N THR A 61 7.36 2.14 4.00
CA THR A 61 7.32 1.67 2.62
C THR A 61 8.41 2.33 1.77
N ASP A 62 9.29 1.52 1.16
CA ASP A 62 10.34 1.96 0.24
C ASP A 62 9.92 1.84 -1.23
N VAL A 63 10.74 2.40 -2.13
CA VAL A 63 10.51 2.31 -3.58
C VAL A 63 11.66 1.64 -4.31
N LEU A 64 11.38 0.46 -4.86
CA LEU A 64 12.27 -0.30 -5.75
C LEU A 64 12.00 0.07 -7.22
N HIS A 65 13.05 0.45 -7.93
CA HIS A 65 13.00 0.70 -9.37
C HIS A 65 13.71 -0.42 -10.14
N ALA A 66 12.93 -1.23 -10.84
CA ALA A 66 13.35 -2.46 -11.50
C ALA A 66 13.31 -2.41 -13.04
N THR A 67 14.42 -1.97 -13.66
CA THR A 67 14.53 -1.72 -15.11
C THR A 67 15.07 -2.89 -15.96
N GLY A 68 15.39 -4.04 -15.35
CA GLY A 68 16.01 -5.18 -16.05
C GLY A 68 17.51 -5.03 -16.31
N SER A 69 18.23 -4.34 -15.42
CA SER A 69 19.69 -4.26 -15.44
C SER A 69 20.29 -4.35 -14.04
N ARG A 70 20.44 -3.23 -13.35
CA ARG A 70 20.74 -3.16 -11.93
C ARG A 70 19.61 -2.35 -11.30
N TRP A 71 18.86 -2.96 -10.40
CA TRP A 71 17.78 -2.27 -9.73
C TRP A 71 18.34 -1.28 -8.71
N ARG A 72 17.47 -0.37 -8.26
CA ARG A 72 17.81 0.64 -7.27
C ARG A 72 16.65 0.84 -6.30
N ILE A 73 16.95 0.99 -5.02
CA ILE A 73 15.97 1.22 -3.95
C ILE A 73 16.16 2.65 -3.42
N SER A 74 15.06 3.36 -3.19
CA SER A 74 15.00 4.59 -2.40
C SER A 74 14.21 4.28 -1.13
N TYR A 75 14.89 4.31 0.02
CA TYR A 75 14.26 4.07 1.32
C TYR A 75 13.30 5.21 1.69
N GLY A 76 12.09 4.89 2.14
CA GLY A 76 11.00 5.83 2.41
C GLY A 76 10.65 6.76 1.24
N GLY A 77 11.09 6.43 0.01
CA GLY A 77 10.97 7.27 -1.18
C GLY A 77 11.77 8.58 -1.17
N ASN A 78 12.58 8.85 -0.13
CA ASN A 78 13.22 10.16 0.10
C ASN A 78 14.75 10.12 0.22
N THR A 79 15.36 8.93 0.18
CA THR A 79 16.82 8.76 0.30
C THR A 79 17.53 8.62 -1.06
N PRO A 80 18.86 8.82 -1.13
CA PRO A 80 19.63 8.48 -2.32
C PRO A 80 19.55 6.99 -2.65
N TYR A 81 19.56 6.69 -3.95
CA TYR A 81 19.42 5.31 -4.42
C TYR A 81 20.55 4.38 -3.93
N VAL A 82 20.17 3.22 -3.40
CA VAL A 82 21.05 2.08 -3.16
C VAL A 82 20.92 1.08 -4.31
N TYR A 83 22.04 0.56 -4.81
CA TYR A 83 22.03 -0.37 -5.93
C TYR A 83 21.97 -1.84 -5.49
N THR A 84 21.10 -2.62 -6.13
CA THR A 84 20.98 -4.07 -5.91
C THR A 84 22.03 -4.88 -6.68
N THR A 85 21.91 -6.21 -6.65
CA THR A 85 22.61 -7.09 -7.60
C THR A 85 22.12 -6.91 -9.03
N TYR A 86 22.92 -7.35 -10.02
CA TYR A 86 22.54 -7.34 -11.43
C TYR A 86 21.48 -8.41 -11.72
N THR A 87 20.45 -8.04 -12.47
CA THR A 87 19.35 -8.91 -12.86
C THR A 87 18.63 -8.37 -14.10
N SER A 88 18.25 -9.25 -15.01
CA SER A 88 17.47 -8.90 -16.21
C SER A 88 15.97 -8.77 -15.94
N ALA A 89 15.49 -9.19 -14.77
CA ALA A 89 14.07 -9.13 -14.42
C ALA A 89 13.58 -7.69 -14.27
N ARG A 90 12.33 -7.43 -14.66
CA ARG A 90 11.68 -6.12 -14.54
C ARG A 90 10.57 -6.17 -13.49
N ALA A 91 10.04 -5.02 -13.10
CA ALA A 91 8.96 -4.94 -12.10
C ALA A 91 7.76 -5.86 -12.39
N LYS A 92 7.38 -6.03 -13.66
CA LYS A 92 6.29 -6.94 -14.06
C LYS A 92 6.59 -8.44 -13.90
N ASP A 93 7.87 -8.79 -13.74
CA ASP A 93 8.35 -10.18 -13.67
C ASP A 93 8.60 -10.62 -12.21
N MET A 94 8.22 -9.78 -11.24
CA MET A 94 8.48 -10.03 -9.82
C MET A 94 7.26 -9.85 -8.91
N ALA A 95 7.34 -10.53 -7.76
CA ALA A 95 6.47 -10.38 -6.60
C ALA A 95 7.32 -10.01 -5.37
N ILE A 96 6.70 -9.35 -4.40
CA ILE A 96 7.32 -8.82 -3.17
C ILE A 96 6.63 -9.48 -1.97
N GLY A 97 7.38 -9.70 -0.90
CA GLY A 97 6.91 -10.21 0.39
C GLY A 97 8.06 -10.64 1.30
N ASP A 98 7.85 -10.80 2.59
CA ASP A 98 8.85 -11.29 3.56
C ASP A 98 8.89 -12.83 3.56
N PHE A 99 9.61 -13.41 2.61
CA PHE A 99 9.69 -14.87 2.46
C PHE A 99 10.59 -15.54 3.50
N ASN A 100 11.32 -14.77 4.32
CA ASN A 100 12.32 -15.31 5.23
C ASN A 100 12.00 -15.06 6.72
N GLY A 101 11.09 -14.13 7.01
CA GLY A 101 10.58 -13.78 8.34
C GLY A 101 11.50 -12.85 9.11
N ASP A 102 12.29 -12.01 8.42
CA ASP A 102 13.19 -11.03 9.07
C ASP A 102 12.58 -9.63 9.19
N GLY A 103 11.31 -9.47 8.83
CA GLY A 103 10.58 -8.21 8.83
C GLY A 103 10.99 -7.30 7.68
N LYS A 104 11.56 -7.86 6.61
CA LYS A 104 11.95 -7.12 5.41
C LYS A 104 11.33 -7.76 4.19
N ASP A 105 10.89 -6.92 3.28
CA ASP A 105 10.42 -7.36 1.99
C ASP A 105 11.56 -7.90 1.14
N ASP A 106 11.30 -9.07 0.57
CA ASP A 106 12.16 -9.78 -0.34
C ASP A 106 11.59 -9.74 -1.76
N VAL A 107 12.34 -10.25 -2.74
CA VAL A 107 11.89 -10.27 -4.14
C VAL A 107 11.93 -11.68 -4.71
N ILE A 108 10.81 -12.12 -5.28
CA ILE A 108 10.74 -13.32 -6.11
C ILE A 108 10.67 -12.93 -7.58
N VAL A 109 11.47 -13.59 -8.42
CA VAL A 109 11.37 -13.51 -9.88
C VAL A 109 10.96 -14.85 -10.47
N GLY A 110 9.91 -14.85 -11.30
CA GLY A 110 9.45 -16.03 -12.01
C GLY A 110 10.15 -16.17 -13.36
N THR A 111 11.05 -17.15 -13.52
CA THR A 111 11.80 -17.36 -14.78
C THR A 111 11.16 -18.37 -15.73
N GLY A 112 9.97 -18.90 -15.41
CA GLY A 112 9.27 -19.92 -16.20
C GLY A 112 9.87 -21.33 -16.15
N SER A 113 10.92 -21.54 -15.35
CA SER A 113 11.49 -22.87 -15.07
C SER A 113 11.55 -23.14 -13.57
N ARG A 114 12.08 -22.18 -12.83
CA ARG A 114 12.16 -22.13 -11.37
C ARG A 114 12.12 -20.67 -10.96
N TRP A 115 11.43 -20.33 -9.88
CA TRP A 115 11.59 -18.98 -9.36
C TRP A 115 12.91 -18.82 -8.60
N GLN A 116 13.32 -17.56 -8.42
CA GLN A 116 14.50 -17.22 -7.64
C GLN A 116 14.12 -16.12 -6.65
N ILE A 117 14.67 -16.19 -5.44
CA ILE A 117 14.37 -15.27 -4.35
C ILE A 117 15.63 -14.47 -4.02
N SER A 118 15.52 -13.16 -3.85
CA SER A 118 16.60 -12.28 -3.38
C SER A 118 16.15 -11.55 -2.12
N TYR A 119 16.80 -11.85 -1.00
CA TYR A 119 16.44 -11.27 0.29
C TYR A 119 16.80 -9.78 0.37
N SER A 120 15.88 -8.95 0.86
CA SER A 120 15.93 -7.48 0.87
C SER A 120 16.29 -6.88 -0.51
N ALA A 121 15.98 -7.60 -1.59
CA ALA A 121 16.40 -7.37 -2.98
C ALA A 121 17.92 -7.22 -3.22
N THR A 122 18.77 -7.39 -2.22
CA THR A 122 20.22 -7.08 -2.26
C THR A 122 21.10 -8.31 -2.11
N SER A 123 20.54 -9.39 -1.57
CA SER A 123 21.23 -10.66 -1.37
C SER A 123 21.49 -11.41 -2.69
N SER A 124 22.26 -12.50 -2.59
CA SER A 124 22.40 -13.44 -3.71
C SER A 124 21.12 -14.25 -3.90
N TRP A 125 20.84 -14.63 -5.15
CA TRP A 125 19.63 -15.38 -5.49
C TRP A 125 19.62 -16.80 -4.90
N VAL A 126 18.55 -17.13 -4.20
CA VAL A 126 18.21 -18.47 -3.73
C VAL A 126 17.23 -19.12 -4.71
N LEU A 127 17.34 -20.43 -4.89
CA LEU A 127 16.46 -21.19 -5.77
C LEU A 127 15.29 -21.80 -4.98
N GLY A 128 14.06 -21.57 -5.42
CA GLY A 128 12.89 -22.28 -4.85
C GLY A 128 12.40 -23.45 -5.73
N PRO A 129 11.14 -23.89 -5.62
CA PRO A 129 10.60 -25.00 -6.41
C PRO A 129 10.50 -24.70 -7.91
N TYR A 130 10.50 -25.77 -8.70
CA TYR A 130 10.21 -25.71 -10.13
C TYR A 130 8.76 -25.26 -10.37
N THR A 131 8.57 -24.38 -11.33
CA THR A 131 7.25 -23.88 -11.70
C THR A 131 7.26 -23.30 -13.12
N VAL A 132 6.11 -23.40 -13.78
CA VAL A 132 5.83 -22.71 -15.05
C VAL A 132 5.14 -21.37 -14.82
N SER A 133 4.64 -21.12 -13.60
CA SER A 133 4.01 -19.85 -13.23
C SER A 133 5.04 -18.72 -13.23
N VAL A 134 4.62 -17.55 -13.71
CA VAL A 134 5.40 -16.31 -13.62
C VAL A 134 4.84 -15.44 -12.50
N ALA A 135 5.58 -14.40 -12.08
CA ALA A 135 5.24 -13.63 -10.88
C ALA A 135 3.83 -13.03 -10.89
N LYS A 136 3.33 -12.59 -12.05
CA LYS A 136 1.96 -12.08 -12.19
C LYS A 136 0.85 -13.12 -11.92
N ASP A 137 1.19 -14.40 -11.88
CA ASP A 137 0.27 -15.51 -11.63
C ASP A 137 0.39 -16.01 -10.17
N MET A 138 1.11 -15.27 -9.32
CA MET A 138 1.36 -15.58 -7.91
C MET A 138 0.54 -14.66 -7.01
N ALA A 139 -0.08 -15.23 -5.98
CA ALA A 139 -0.66 -14.50 -4.86
C ALA A 139 0.24 -14.72 -3.64
N ILE A 140 0.69 -13.64 -3.02
CA ILE A 140 1.64 -13.64 -1.90
C ILE A 140 0.89 -13.34 -0.61
N GLY A 141 1.23 -14.05 0.47
CA GLY A 141 0.72 -13.82 1.81
C GLY A 141 1.09 -14.97 2.76
N ASP A 142 1.01 -14.77 4.06
CA ASP A 142 1.26 -15.80 5.09
C ASP A 142 0.02 -16.67 5.30
N TYR A 143 -0.16 -17.70 4.46
CA TYR A 143 -1.33 -18.57 4.51
C TYR A 143 -1.28 -19.56 5.69
N ASN A 144 -0.13 -19.69 6.36
CA ASN A 144 0.09 -20.74 7.35
C ASN A 144 0.26 -20.20 8.78
N GLY A 145 0.51 -18.91 8.93
CA GLY A 145 0.64 -18.17 10.19
C GLY A 145 2.01 -18.32 10.84
N ASP A 146 3.08 -18.55 10.08
CA ASP A 146 4.44 -18.66 10.61
C ASP A 146 5.24 -17.35 10.56
N GLY A 147 4.60 -16.26 10.15
CA GLY A 147 5.20 -14.94 10.01
C GLY A 147 6.07 -14.81 8.76
N LYS A 148 5.87 -15.66 7.76
CA LYS A 148 6.56 -15.60 6.47
C LYS A 148 5.56 -15.64 5.35
N ASP A 149 5.83 -14.84 4.33
CA ASP A 149 5.04 -14.89 3.13
C ASP A 149 5.23 -16.22 2.39
N ASP A 150 4.12 -16.73 1.92
CA ASP A 150 4.01 -17.92 1.12
C ASP A 150 3.60 -17.55 -0.31
N VAL A 151 3.71 -18.50 -1.23
CA VAL A 151 3.29 -18.30 -2.62
C VAL A 151 2.17 -19.25 -2.98
N LEU A 152 1.02 -18.68 -3.32
CA LEU A 152 -0.11 -19.39 -3.89
C LEU A 152 -0.13 -19.20 -5.41
N VAL A 153 -0.34 -20.31 -6.13
CA VAL A 153 -0.63 -20.28 -7.58
C VAL A 153 -1.96 -20.96 -7.88
N GLY A 154 -2.79 -20.30 -8.69
CA GLY A 154 -4.03 -20.87 -9.19
C GLY A 154 -3.79 -21.64 -10.49
N THR A 155 -3.84 -22.98 -10.45
CA THR A 155 -3.65 -23.82 -11.65
C THR A 155 -4.96 -24.16 -12.37
N GLY A 156 -5.98 -23.30 -12.23
CA GLY A 156 -7.28 -23.39 -12.92
C GLY A 156 -8.26 -24.45 -12.41
N SER A 157 -7.80 -25.44 -11.65
CA SER A 157 -8.70 -26.42 -11.00
C SER A 157 -8.39 -26.65 -9.53
N ARG A 158 -7.15 -26.39 -9.11
CA ARG A 158 -6.71 -26.55 -7.74
C ARG A 158 -5.61 -25.54 -7.43
N TRP A 159 -5.64 -25.00 -6.21
CA TRP A 159 -4.55 -24.17 -5.73
C TRP A 159 -3.34 -25.02 -5.35
N GLN A 160 -2.16 -24.43 -5.52
CA GLN A 160 -0.92 -24.98 -5.02
C GLN A 160 -0.21 -23.89 -4.23
N ILE A 161 0.36 -24.26 -3.08
CA ILE A 161 1.03 -23.32 -2.19
C ILE A 161 2.48 -23.81 -1.99
N SER A 162 3.43 -22.89 -1.99
CA SER A 162 4.80 -23.14 -1.54
C SER A 162 5.08 -22.21 -0.38
N TYR A 163 5.27 -22.82 0.79
CA TYR A 163 5.60 -22.11 2.02
C TYR A 163 7.00 -21.48 1.97
N SER A 164 7.10 -20.23 2.43
CA SER A 164 8.32 -19.38 2.40
C SER A 164 8.98 -19.32 1.02
N ALA A 165 8.20 -19.52 -0.04
CA ALA A 165 8.63 -19.69 -1.43
C ALA A 165 9.80 -20.68 -1.68
N THR A 166 10.11 -21.57 -0.75
CA THR A 166 11.29 -22.45 -0.86
C THR A 166 10.93 -23.92 -0.67
N SER A 167 9.80 -24.19 -0.02
CA SER A 167 9.29 -25.53 0.18
C SER A 167 8.74 -26.15 -1.12
N SER A 168 8.56 -27.47 -1.11
CA SER A 168 7.86 -28.16 -2.21
C SER A 168 6.38 -27.78 -2.22
N TRP A 169 5.77 -27.80 -3.41
CA TRP A 169 4.35 -27.50 -3.59
C TRP A 169 3.46 -28.44 -2.75
N VAL A 170 2.58 -27.83 -1.96
CA VAL A 170 1.45 -28.50 -1.31
C VAL A 170 0.15 -28.18 -2.07
N LEU A 171 -0.80 -29.10 -2.01
CA LEU A 171 -2.07 -28.94 -2.71
C LEU A 171 -3.09 -28.27 -1.79
N GLY A 172 -3.58 -27.11 -2.22
CA GLY A 172 -4.69 -26.40 -1.59
C GLY A 172 -6.08 -26.97 -2.00
N PRO A 173 -7.16 -26.22 -1.72
CA PRO A 173 -8.52 -26.58 -2.10
C PRO A 173 -8.72 -26.55 -3.62
N TYR A 174 -9.78 -27.22 -4.06
CA TYR A 174 -10.24 -27.12 -5.45
C TYR A 174 -10.87 -25.75 -5.67
N SER A 175 -10.32 -25.01 -6.64
CA SER A 175 -10.73 -23.66 -6.96
C SER A 175 -10.29 -23.30 -8.37
N ALA A 176 -11.16 -22.60 -9.08
CA ALA A 176 -10.87 -22.04 -10.41
C ALA A 176 -10.34 -20.60 -10.34
N ALA A 177 -10.37 -19.97 -9.17
CA ALA A 177 -9.84 -18.63 -9.00
C ALA A 177 -8.32 -18.63 -9.21
N VAL A 178 -7.83 -17.61 -9.90
CA VAL A 178 -6.40 -17.37 -10.18
C VAL A 178 -5.95 -16.09 -9.48
N ALA A 179 -4.64 -15.90 -9.32
CA ALA A 179 -4.08 -14.80 -8.51
C ALA A 179 -4.65 -13.42 -8.87
N TYR A 180 -4.88 -13.13 -10.15
CA TYR A 180 -5.45 -11.86 -10.61
C TYR A 180 -6.88 -11.58 -10.10
N ASP A 181 -7.63 -12.62 -9.74
CA ASP A 181 -9.00 -12.52 -9.23
C ASP A 181 -9.07 -12.52 -7.69
N MET A 182 -7.91 -12.55 -7.02
CA MET A 182 -7.80 -12.68 -5.56
C MET A 182 -7.37 -11.36 -4.93
N ALA A 183 -8.02 -11.03 -3.81
CA ALA A 183 -7.54 -10.07 -2.84
C ALA A 183 -7.06 -10.85 -1.61
N ILE A 184 -5.85 -10.55 -1.14
CA ILE A 184 -5.18 -11.28 -0.07
C ILE A 184 -5.09 -10.39 1.16
N GLY A 185 -5.34 -10.96 2.33
CA GLY A 185 -5.18 -10.31 3.63
C GLY A 185 -5.89 -11.09 4.75
N ASP A 186 -5.52 -10.87 6.01
CA ASP A 186 -6.20 -11.47 7.16
C ASP A 186 -7.57 -10.80 7.42
N TYR A 187 -8.66 -11.37 6.89
CA TYR A 187 -10.01 -10.81 7.05
C TYR A 187 -10.69 -11.26 8.35
N ASN A 188 -10.15 -12.30 9.01
CA ASN A 188 -10.80 -12.95 10.13
C ASN A 188 -10.09 -12.72 11.48
N GLY A 189 -8.85 -12.21 11.45
CA GLY A 189 -8.02 -11.85 12.59
C GLY A 189 -7.31 -13.05 13.23
N ASP A 190 -7.07 -14.14 12.49
CA ASP A 190 -6.35 -15.32 13.01
C ASP A 190 -4.83 -15.27 12.77
N GLY A 191 -4.33 -14.17 12.20
CA GLY A 191 -2.93 -13.97 11.88
C GLY A 191 -2.48 -14.74 10.64
N LYS A 192 -3.42 -15.14 9.78
CA LYS A 192 -3.13 -15.76 8.49
C LYS A 192 -3.78 -14.96 7.39
N ASP A 193 -3.08 -14.86 6.28
CA ASP A 193 -3.68 -14.29 5.09
C ASP A 193 -4.74 -15.21 4.50
N ASP A 194 -5.87 -14.60 4.16
CA ASP A 194 -7.01 -15.23 3.58
C ASP A 194 -7.15 -14.82 2.11
N VAL A 195 -7.96 -15.57 1.36
CA VAL A 195 -8.28 -15.25 -0.03
C VAL A 195 -9.71 -14.74 -0.14
N LEU A 196 -9.89 -13.50 -0.58
CA LEU A 196 -11.17 -12.91 -0.96
C LEU A 196 -11.31 -12.94 -2.50
N VAL A 197 -12.44 -13.43 -3.00
CA VAL A 197 -12.84 -13.30 -4.41
C VAL A 197 -14.18 -12.59 -4.57
N GLY A 198 -14.28 -11.72 -5.58
CA GLY A 198 -15.53 -11.07 -5.95
C GLY A 198 -16.24 -11.82 -7.07
N THR A 199 -17.36 -12.49 -6.79
CA THR A 199 -18.08 -13.29 -7.80
C THR A 199 -19.15 -12.46 -8.55
N GLY A 200 -18.97 -11.15 -8.66
CA GLY A 200 -19.87 -10.20 -9.34
C GLY A 200 -21.21 -9.93 -8.67
N SER A 201 -21.54 -10.61 -7.58
CA SER A 201 -22.76 -10.38 -6.79
C SER A 201 -22.53 -10.42 -5.28
N ARG A 202 -21.49 -11.14 -4.84
CA ARG A 202 -21.14 -11.32 -3.44
C ARG A 202 -19.65 -11.61 -3.34
N TRP A 203 -19.06 -11.27 -2.21
CA TRP A 203 -17.72 -11.73 -1.85
C TRP A 203 -17.75 -13.15 -1.30
N GLN A 204 -16.64 -13.86 -1.46
CA GLN A 204 -16.41 -15.18 -0.89
C GLN A 204 -14.99 -15.25 -0.35
N PHE A 205 -14.82 -15.92 0.78
CA PHE A 205 -13.56 -16.04 1.49
C PHE A 205 -13.09 -17.50 1.55
N SER A 206 -11.81 -17.74 1.38
CA SER A 206 -11.14 -18.99 1.75
C SER A 206 -10.06 -18.67 2.78
N TYR A 207 -10.31 -19.05 4.02
CA TYR A 207 -9.45 -18.71 5.16
C TYR A 207 -8.15 -19.53 5.15
N GLY A 208 -7.01 -18.87 5.33
CA GLY A 208 -5.67 -19.44 5.19
C GLY A 208 -5.41 -20.14 3.84
N ALA A 209 -6.16 -19.73 2.80
CA ALA A 209 -6.26 -20.42 1.51
C ALA A 209 -6.52 -21.95 1.59
N ALA A 210 -7.11 -22.43 2.69
CA ALA A 210 -7.27 -23.85 3.00
C ALA A 210 -8.72 -24.23 3.27
N SER A 211 -9.55 -23.28 3.72
CA SER A 211 -10.95 -23.53 4.02
C SER A 211 -11.82 -23.63 2.76
N SER A 212 -13.00 -24.25 2.90
CA SER A 212 -14.05 -24.14 1.88
C SER A 212 -14.59 -22.71 1.82
N TRP A 213 -15.08 -22.28 0.65
CA TRP A 213 -15.62 -20.94 0.46
C TRP A 213 -16.71 -20.58 1.48
N VAL A 214 -16.48 -19.48 2.18
CA VAL A 214 -17.44 -18.84 3.10
C VAL A 214 -18.06 -17.65 2.39
N LEU A 215 -19.39 -17.55 2.45
CA LEU A 215 -20.11 -16.46 1.79
C LEU A 215 -20.01 -15.16 2.61
N GLY A 216 -19.51 -14.11 1.96
CA GLY A 216 -19.43 -12.75 2.49
C GLY A 216 -20.67 -11.89 2.21
N PRO A 217 -20.56 -10.57 2.41
CA PRO A 217 -21.61 -9.62 2.08
C PRO A 217 -21.83 -9.50 0.55
N TYR A 218 -23.01 -9.03 0.17
CA TYR A 218 -23.32 -8.69 -1.23
C TYR A 218 -22.47 -7.49 -1.66
N SER A 219 -21.70 -7.68 -2.73
CA SER A 219 -20.83 -6.65 -3.29
C SER A 219 -20.50 -7.00 -4.73
N VAL A 220 -20.39 -5.95 -5.55
CA VAL A 220 -20.01 -6.05 -6.97
C VAL A 220 -18.54 -5.70 -7.20
N ALA A 221 -17.84 -5.21 -6.17
CA ALA A 221 -16.43 -4.92 -6.25
C ALA A 221 -15.64 -6.23 -6.48
N THR A 222 -14.67 -6.18 -7.38
CA THR A 222 -13.79 -7.29 -7.71
C THR A 222 -12.37 -7.01 -7.24
N ALA A 223 -11.53 -8.04 -7.07
CA ALA A 223 -10.18 -7.88 -6.50
C ALA A 223 -9.35 -6.77 -7.17
N LYS A 224 -9.44 -6.64 -8.49
CA LYS A 224 -8.75 -5.58 -9.27
C LYS A 224 -9.16 -4.14 -8.92
N ASP A 225 -10.30 -3.94 -8.26
CA ASP A 225 -10.84 -2.63 -7.88
C ASP A 225 -10.57 -2.33 -6.39
N MET A 226 -10.01 -3.29 -5.65
CA MET A 226 -9.81 -3.24 -4.21
C MET A 226 -8.39 -2.80 -3.88
N VAL A 227 -8.28 -1.99 -2.83
CA VAL A 227 -7.04 -1.71 -2.12
C VAL A 227 -7.23 -2.30 -0.72
N ILE A 228 -6.39 -3.26 -0.37
CA ILE A 228 -6.50 -4.04 0.87
C ILE A 228 -5.51 -3.48 1.88
N GLY A 229 -5.95 -3.27 3.11
CA GLY A 229 -5.12 -2.80 4.21
C GLY A 229 -5.93 -2.70 5.49
N ASP A 230 -5.26 -2.57 6.62
CA ASP A 230 -5.88 -2.29 7.91
C ASP A 230 -6.04 -0.77 8.07
N TYR A 231 -7.23 -0.23 7.76
CA TYR A 231 -7.49 1.22 7.76
C TYR A 231 -8.04 1.73 9.10
N ASP A 232 -8.39 0.84 10.04
CA ASP A 232 -8.86 1.21 11.38
C ASP A 232 -7.92 0.77 12.52
N GLY A 233 -6.82 0.07 12.20
CA GLY A 233 -5.78 -0.35 13.12
C GLY A 233 -6.19 -1.53 14.01
N ASN A 234 -7.17 -2.34 13.57
CA ASN A 234 -7.69 -3.44 14.38
C ASN A 234 -6.95 -4.77 14.17
N GLY A 235 -5.98 -4.80 13.26
CA GLY A 235 -5.19 -5.97 12.90
C GLY A 235 -5.84 -6.86 11.82
N LYS A 236 -6.96 -6.46 11.23
CA LYS A 236 -7.61 -7.15 10.11
C LYS A 236 -7.56 -6.33 8.85
N SER A 237 -7.64 -7.04 7.74
CA SER A 237 -7.74 -6.45 6.42
C SER A 237 -9.14 -5.88 6.16
N ASP A 238 -9.16 -4.63 5.76
CA ASP A 238 -10.32 -3.94 5.22
C ASP A 238 -10.27 -3.90 3.68
N VAL A 239 -11.39 -3.52 3.07
CA VAL A 239 -11.48 -3.32 1.63
C VAL A 239 -11.81 -1.86 1.33
N LEU A 240 -10.87 -1.14 0.72
CA LEU A 240 -11.11 0.18 0.14
C LEU A 240 -11.39 0.05 -1.35
N VAL A 241 -12.39 0.79 -1.84
CA VAL A 241 -12.66 0.93 -3.28
C VAL A 241 -12.89 2.38 -3.67
N GLY A 242 -12.36 2.77 -4.82
CA GLY A 242 -12.68 4.04 -5.48
C GLY A 242 -13.87 3.85 -6.43
N THR A 243 -15.03 4.44 -6.12
CA THR A 243 -16.24 4.30 -6.95
C THR A 243 -16.62 5.63 -7.57
N GLY A 244 -16.24 5.83 -8.84
CA GLY A 244 -16.44 7.07 -9.58
C GLY A 244 -15.68 8.24 -8.95
N ASN A 245 -16.35 8.92 -8.04
CA ASN A 245 -15.91 10.16 -7.39
C ASN A 245 -15.83 9.99 -5.86
N TRP A 246 -15.94 8.79 -5.31
CA TRP A 246 -15.95 8.60 -3.86
C TRP A 246 -15.00 7.48 -3.47
N TRP A 247 -14.38 7.60 -2.31
CA TRP A 247 -13.73 6.46 -1.68
C TRP A 247 -14.61 5.94 -0.57
N GLN A 248 -14.71 4.63 -0.51
CA GLN A 248 -15.46 3.93 0.53
C GLN A 248 -14.69 2.73 1.03
N ILE A 249 -14.83 2.44 2.32
CA ILE A 249 -14.19 1.31 2.99
C ILE A 249 -15.28 0.38 3.53
N SER A 250 -15.09 -0.92 3.34
CA SER A 250 -15.80 -1.98 4.05
C SER A 250 -14.83 -2.57 5.08
N TYR A 251 -15.02 -2.20 6.34
CA TYR A 251 -14.16 -2.67 7.43
C TYR A 251 -14.34 -4.18 7.66
N ASP A 252 -13.25 -4.88 7.97
CA ASP A 252 -13.14 -6.35 8.08
C ASP A 252 -13.65 -7.10 6.83
N ALA A 253 -13.84 -6.41 5.71
CA ALA A 253 -14.53 -6.90 4.51
C ALA A 253 -15.96 -7.48 4.76
N VAL A 254 -16.58 -7.17 5.90
CA VAL A 254 -17.92 -7.65 6.27
C VAL A 254 -18.89 -6.53 6.65
N ASN A 255 -18.36 -5.36 6.99
CA ASN A 255 -19.16 -4.21 7.39
C ASN A 255 -19.74 -3.46 6.18
N ASN A 256 -20.82 -2.71 6.40
CA ASN A 256 -21.39 -1.84 5.37
C ASN A 256 -20.37 -0.79 4.91
N TRP A 257 -20.47 -0.40 3.64
CA TRP A 257 -19.63 0.63 3.05
C TRP A 257 -19.74 1.96 3.81
N THR A 258 -18.60 2.49 4.21
CA THR A 258 -18.45 3.81 4.81
C THR A 258 -17.75 4.73 3.82
N ILE A 259 -18.35 5.87 3.48
CA ILE A 259 -17.70 6.88 2.65
C ILE A 259 -16.63 7.58 3.49
N VAL A 260 -15.38 7.50 3.05
CA VAL A 260 -14.22 8.07 3.75
C VAL A 260 -13.64 9.30 3.07
N ARG A 261 -13.97 9.52 1.78
CA ARG A 261 -13.50 10.69 1.03
C ARG A 261 -14.51 11.15 -0.02
N ASN A 262 -14.60 12.47 -0.16
CA ASN A 262 -15.42 13.18 -1.15
C ASN A 262 -14.78 13.19 -2.56
N PRO A 263 -15.52 13.63 -3.61
CA PRO A 263 -15.03 13.77 -4.97
C PRO A 263 -13.89 14.75 -5.13
N GLU A 264 -12.67 14.23 -5.10
CA GLU A 264 -11.57 14.82 -5.86
C GLU A 264 -11.45 14.07 -7.19
N SER A 265 -11.04 14.79 -8.24
CA SER A 265 -10.96 14.32 -9.63
C SER A 265 -10.59 12.84 -9.76
N SER A 266 -11.27 12.10 -10.66
CA SER A 266 -11.06 10.67 -10.91
C SER A 266 -9.59 10.27 -10.79
N ILE A 267 -9.29 9.46 -9.79
CA ILE A 267 -7.93 9.01 -9.50
C ILE A 267 -7.69 7.76 -10.35
N GLY A 268 -6.57 7.73 -11.07
CA GLY A 268 -6.19 6.60 -11.90
C GLY A 268 -6.09 5.30 -11.10
N ILE A 269 -6.42 4.18 -11.74
CA ILE A 269 -6.65 2.85 -11.17
C ILE A 269 -5.38 2.09 -10.71
N ASN A 270 -4.38 2.75 -10.13
CA ASN A 270 -3.16 2.10 -9.62
C ASN A 270 -2.83 2.61 -8.21
N LEU A 271 -3.76 2.47 -7.28
CA LEU A 271 -3.51 2.79 -5.87
C LEU A 271 -2.89 1.57 -5.20
N GLU A 272 -1.92 1.80 -4.31
CA GLU A 272 -1.25 0.73 -3.56
C GLU A 272 -1.39 1.03 -2.05
N PRO A 273 -1.64 0.01 -1.21
CA PRO A 273 -1.60 0.16 0.24
C PRO A 273 -0.16 0.21 0.74
N GLY A 274 0.05 0.73 1.94
CA GLY A 274 1.31 0.66 2.67
C GLY A 274 1.30 1.60 3.86
N ASP A 275 2.17 1.38 4.84
CA ASP A 275 2.36 2.32 5.94
C ASP A 275 3.53 3.27 5.61
N PHE A 276 3.25 4.56 5.46
CA PHE A 276 4.24 5.58 5.12
C PHE A 276 4.57 6.50 6.29
N ASN A 277 3.86 6.37 7.42
CA ASN A 277 4.09 7.18 8.62
C ASN A 277 4.46 6.35 9.87
N ASN A 278 4.46 5.02 9.74
CA ASN A 278 4.75 4.02 10.77
C ASN A 278 3.81 4.13 11.98
N ASP A 279 2.52 4.38 11.73
CA ASP A 279 1.47 4.39 12.75
C ASP A 279 0.73 3.04 12.89
N GLY A 280 1.08 2.06 12.06
CA GLY A 280 0.48 0.73 12.03
C GLY A 280 -0.88 0.70 11.34
N ILE A 281 -1.30 1.81 10.72
CA ILE A 281 -2.53 1.92 9.94
C ILE A 281 -2.13 2.06 8.46
N SER A 282 -2.83 1.33 7.61
CA SER A 282 -2.58 1.38 6.17
C SER A 282 -2.90 2.75 5.58
N ASP A 283 -1.96 3.30 4.83
CA ASP A 283 -2.17 4.46 3.98
C ASP A 283 -2.52 4.04 2.55
N VAL A 284 -2.89 5.03 1.74
CA VAL A 284 -3.12 4.83 0.30
C VAL A 284 -2.11 5.64 -0.50
N PHE A 285 -1.33 4.95 -1.31
CA PHE A 285 -0.29 5.52 -2.15
C PHE A 285 -0.74 5.66 -3.60
N ASN A 286 -0.37 6.79 -4.20
CA ASN A 286 -0.55 7.07 -5.62
C ASN A 286 0.83 7.24 -6.31
N PRO A 287 1.30 6.23 -7.07
CA PRO A 287 2.56 6.26 -7.82
C PRO A 287 2.43 6.97 -9.19
N THR A 288 1.35 7.70 -9.48
CA THR A 288 1.10 8.18 -10.85
C THR A 288 2.01 9.35 -11.23
N GLY A 289 2.80 9.14 -12.29
CA GLY A 289 3.67 10.16 -12.85
C GLY A 289 4.89 10.41 -11.96
N SER A 290 5.21 11.67 -11.76
CA SER A 290 6.40 12.12 -11.03
C SER A 290 6.11 12.74 -9.68
N LEU A 291 4.83 12.80 -9.29
CA LEU A 291 4.38 13.26 -7.98
C LEU A 291 3.86 12.04 -7.24
N TRP A 292 4.63 11.58 -6.26
CA TRP A 292 4.23 10.48 -5.39
C TRP A 292 3.46 11.05 -4.24
N GLN A 293 2.23 10.57 -4.04
CA GLN A 293 1.32 11.13 -3.05
C GLN A 293 0.78 10.03 -2.14
N VAL A 294 0.61 10.37 -0.87
CA VAL A 294 0.00 9.51 0.16
C VAL A 294 -1.26 10.16 0.71
N SER A 295 -2.29 9.35 0.93
CA SER A 295 -3.47 9.68 1.70
C SER A 295 -3.43 8.83 2.97
N TYR A 296 -3.19 9.47 4.11
CA TYR A 296 -3.01 8.79 5.37
C TYR A 296 -4.32 8.16 5.85
N ASN A 297 -4.26 6.89 6.25
CA ASN A 297 -5.39 6.07 6.68
C ASN A 297 -6.50 5.98 5.62
N GLY A 298 -6.18 6.28 4.35
CA GLY A 298 -7.14 6.44 3.26
C GLY A 298 -8.14 7.59 3.41
N THR A 299 -7.96 8.48 4.38
CA THR A 299 -8.93 9.55 4.72
C THR A 299 -8.37 10.96 4.54
N SER A 300 -7.06 11.16 4.62
CA SER A 300 -6.46 12.48 4.49
C SER A 300 -6.50 13.00 3.04
N SER A 301 -6.39 14.31 2.86
CA SER A 301 -6.01 14.88 1.56
C SER A 301 -4.63 14.37 1.13
N TRP A 302 -4.37 14.41 -0.18
CA TRP A 302 -3.09 13.99 -0.75
C TRP A 302 -1.91 14.82 -0.20
N SER A 303 -0.88 14.12 0.28
CA SER A 303 0.41 14.68 0.69
C SER A 303 1.51 14.18 -0.24
N THR A 304 2.31 15.08 -0.84
CA THR A 304 3.43 14.68 -1.70
C THR A 304 4.62 14.23 -0.84
N ILE A 305 5.17 13.05 -1.13
CA ILE A 305 6.24 12.44 -0.30
C ILE A 305 7.62 12.41 -0.97
N ASN A 306 7.72 12.54 -2.29
CA ASN A 306 9.03 12.55 -2.94
C ASN A 306 9.65 13.95 -2.94
N THR A 307 10.85 14.08 -2.38
CA THR A 307 11.66 15.31 -2.42
C THR A 307 12.65 15.27 -3.57
N TYR A 308 12.85 16.41 -4.26
CA TYR A 308 13.91 16.56 -5.24
C TYR A 308 15.28 16.33 -4.58
N PRO A 309 16.25 15.66 -5.24
CA PRO A 309 17.64 15.84 -4.85
C PRO A 309 18.03 17.28 -5.17
N GLU A 310 18.47 18.04 -4.18
CA GLU A 310 19.28 19.23 -4.43
C GLU A 310 20.51 18.80 -5.26
N GLN A 311 20.81 19.58 -6.30
CA GLN A 311 22.00 19.38 -7.15
C GLN A 311 23.28 19.74 -6.39
#